data_AF-A0A183HWE4-F1
#
_entry.id   AF-A0A183HWE4-F1
#
_cell.length_a   1.000
_cell.length_b   1.000
_cell.length_c   1.000
_cell.angle_alpha   90.00
_cell.angle_beta   90.00
_cell.angle_gamma   90.00
#
_symmetry.space_group_name_H-M   'P 1'
#
loop_
_entity.id
_entity.type
_entity.pdbx_description
1 polymer ?
#
loop_
_entity_poly.entity_id
_entity_poly.type
_entity_poly.pdbx_seq_one_letter_code
_entity_poly.pdbx_strand_id
1 'polypeptide(L)'
;MAGIISSANLSFTTNIPEIPIEYTIVDQPEYGVVQCSRGLGQFEICSTFTQNDIDNSRVQYRHSSFAHPLLDTFSFQVFSSKNTTNSWN
;
A
#
# COMPACT_ATOMS: atom_id res chain seq x y z
N MET A 1 16.80 0.39 6.97
CA MET A 1 15.79 0.43 8.06
C MET A 1 14.40 0.28 7.47
N ALA A 2 13.42 -0.22 8.24
CA ALA A 2 12.03 -0.33 7.79
C ALA A 2 11.07 0.33 8.79
N GLY A 3 9.98 0.90 8.28
CA GLY A 3 8.92 1.52 9.07
C GLY A 3 7.55 1.14 8.53
N ILE A 4 6.65 0.74 9.44
CA ILE A 4 5.27 0.37 9.10
C ILE A 4 4.52 1.60 8.60
N ILE A 5 3.81 1.44 7.49
CA ILE A 5 2.84 2.41 7.00
C ILE A 5 1.51 2.04 7.64
N SER A 6 1.12 2.81 8.66
CA SER A 6 -0.11 2.59 9.43
C SER A 6 -1.23 3.53 8.96
N SER A 7 -2.43 3.36 9.50
CA SER A 7 -3.57 4.25 9.23
C SER A 7 -3.34 5.70 9.70
N ALA A 8 -2.39 5.93 10.62
CA ALA A 8 -1.94 7.28 10.98
C ALA A 8 -1.12 7.95 9.86
N ASN A 9 -0.56 7.16 8.94
CA ASN A 9 0.22 7.65 7.80
C ASN A 9 -0.63 7.71 6.54
N LEU A 10 -1.47 6.70 6.30
CA LEU A 10 -2.26 6.57 5.09
C LEU A 10 -3.60 5.90 5.39
N SER A 11 -4.69 6.66 5.24
CA SER A 11 -6.04 6.14 5.42
C SER A 11 -7.00 6.80 4.44
N PHE A 12 -7.91 6.00 3.90
CA PHE A 12 -9.01 6.45 3.07
C PHE A 12 -10.27 5.70 3.49
N THR A 13 -11.42 6.38 3.44
CA THR A 13 -12.72 5.80 3.79
C THR A 13 -13.74 6.12 2.72
N THR A 14 -14.63 5.18 2.42
CA THR A 14 -15.75 5.37 1.51
C THR A 14 -17.08 5.23 2.25
N ASN A 15 -18.12 5.91 1.76
CA ASN A 15 -19.49 5.77 2.27
C ASN A 15 -20.22 4.55 1.70
N ILE A 16 -19.54 3.76 0.86
CA ILE A 16 -20.10 2.53 0.26
C ILE A 16 -19.61 1.32 1.06
N PRO A 17 -20.52 0.57 1.71
CA PRO A 17 -20.14 -0.62 2.47
C PRO A 17 -19.44 -1.66 1.59
N GLU A 18 -18.50 -2.40 2.18
CA GLU A 18 -17.87 -3.60 1.60
C GLU A 18 -17.11 -3.39 0.28
N ILE A 19 -16.85 -2.14 -0.13
CA ILE A 19 -15.98 -1.88 -1.27
C ILE A 19 -14.52 -1.86 -0.82
N PRO A 20 -13.66 -2.71 -1.39
CA PRO A 20 -12.23 -2.64 -1.12
C PRO A 20 -11.66 -1.33 -1.66
N ILE A 21 -10.81 -0.73 -0.84
CA ILE A 21 -9.98 0.42 -1.22
C ILE A 21 -8.60 -0.12 -1.55
N GLU A 22 -8.17 0.12 -2.79
CA GLU A 22 -6.88 -0.27 -3.32
C GLU A 22 -6.02 0.97 -3.57
N TYR A 23 -4.76 0.88 -3.16
CA TYR A 23 -3.71 1.85 -3.41
C TYR A 23 -2.75 1.26 -4.45
N THR A 24 -2.47 2.00 -5.51
CA THR A 24 -1.48 1.63 -6.52
C THR A 24 -0.40 2.71 -6.62
N ILE A 25 0.84 2.33 -6.33
CA ILE A 25 2.03 3.19 -6.46
C ILE A 25 2.25 3.49 -7.94
N VAL A 26 2.24 4.78 -8.28
CA VAL A 26 2.47 5.28 -9.64
C VAL A 26 3.84 5.94 -9.81
N ASP A 27 4.49 6.28 -8.70
CA ASP A 27 5.88 6.76 -8.68
C ASP A 27 6.62 6.13 -7.51
N GLN A 28 7.75 5.47 -7.79
CA GLN A 28 8.50 4.70 -6.80
C GLN A 28 9.39 5.61 -5.95
N PRO A 29 9.66 5.22 -4.69
CA PRO A 29 10.66 5.91 -3.89
C PRO A 29 12.07 5.78 -4.50
N GLU A 30 12.89 6.81 -4.36
CA GLU A 30 14.23 6.88 -4.95
C GLU A 30 15.28 6.13 -4.09
N TYR A 31 15.08 6.10 -2.76
CA TYR A 31 16.08 5.59 -1.82
C TYR A 31 15.62 4.35 -1.03
N GLY A 32 14.44 3.85 -1.35
CA GLY A 32 13.84 2.72 -0.67
C GLY A 32 12.88 1.95 -1.55
N VAL A 33 12.07 1.12 -0.91
CA VAL A 33 11.02 0.34 -1.54
C VAL A 33 9.81 0.26 -0.60
N VAL A 34 8.61 0.20 -1.17
CA VAL A 34 7.42 -0.21 -0.42
C VAL A 34 7.32 -1.72 -0.48
N GLN A 35 7.09 -2.34 0.67
CA GLN A 35 6.94 -3.78 0.80
C GLN A 35 5.63 -4.13 1.47
N CYS A 36 5.05 -5.25 1.05
CA CYS A 36 3.81 -5.78 1.58
C CYS A 36 4.01 -7.21 2.09
N SER A 37 3.27 -7.58 3.13
CA SER A 37 3.19 -8.96 3.60
C SER A 37 1.89 -9.62 3.15
N ARG A 38 2.00 -10.81 2.55
CA ARG A 38 0.85 -11.65 2.18
C ARG A 38 0.51 -12.72 3.21
N GLY A 39 1.04 -12.61 4.44
CA GLY A 39 0.63 -13.42 5.59
C GLY A 39 1.77 -14.15 6.30
N LEU A 40 2.71 -14.74 5.56
CA LEU A 40 3.79 -15.57 6.14
C LEU A 40 4.93 -14.75 6.82
N GLY A 41 4.64 -13.52 7.26
CA GLY A 41 5.61 -12.62 7.89
C GLY A 41 6.73 -12.11 6.98
N GLN A 42 6.81 -12.60 5.74
CA GLN A 42 7.73 -12.09 4.74
C GLN A 42 7.17 -10.84 4.08
N PHE A 43 8.05 -9.87 3.85
CA PHE A 43 7.75 -8.62 3.17
C PHE A 43 8.44 -8.62 1.81
N GLU A 44 7.65 -8.45 0.76
CA GLU A 44 8.10 -8.41 -0.63
C GLU A 44 7.76 -7.06 -1.24
N ILE A 45 8.53 -6.63 -2.23
CA ILE A 45 8.25 -5.39 -2.94
C ILE A 45 6.87 -5.50 -3.58
N CYS A 46 6.04 -4.49 -3.35
CA CYS A 46 4.69 -4.42 -3.90
C CYS A 46 4.44 -3.02 -4.48
N SER A 47 3.68 -2.98 -5.57
CA SER A 47 3.15 -1.74 -6.14
C SER A 47 1.70 -1.48 -5.73
N THR A 48 1.04 -2.47 -5.11
CA THR A 48 -0.39 -2.44 -4.82
C THR A 48 -0.67 -3.02 -3.45
N PHE A 49 -1.53 -2.36 -2.67
CA PHE A 49 -1.97 -2.78 -1.34
C PHE A 49 -3.36 -2.22 -1.03
N THR A 50 -4.03 -2.77 -0.01
CA THR A 50 -5.37 -2.34 0.39
C THR A 50 -5.38 -1.59 1.72
N GLN A 51 -6.48 -0.90 2.03
CA GLN A 51 -6.67 -0.33 3.38
C GLN A 51 -6.57 -1.41 4.47
N ASN A 52 -7.11 -2.61 4.20
CA ASN A 52 -7.00 -3.74 5.11
C ASN A 52 -5.54 -4.18 5.33
N ASP A 53 -4.65 -4.05 4.33
CA ASP A 53 -3.23 -4.34 4.52
C ASP A 53 -2.56 -3.31 5.44
N ILE A 54 -2.88 -2.02 5.29
CA ILE A 54 -2.41 -0.96 6.18
C ILE A 54 -2.88 -1.21 7.61
N ASP A 55 -4.18 -1.47 7.80
CA ASP A 55 -4.80 -1.63 9.12
C ASP A 55 -4.23 -2.83 9.88
N ASN A 56 -3.80 -3.87 9.16
CA ASN A 56 -3.17 -5.05 9.73
C ASN A 56 -1.63 -4.97 9.77
N SER A 57 -1.04 -3.79 9.60
CA SER A 57 0.43 -3.59 9.63
C SER A 57 1.19 -4.46 8.61
N ARG A 58 0.58 -4.71 7.45
CA ARG A 58 1.16 -5.52 6.36
C ARG A 58 1.81 -4.68 5.28
N VAL A 59 1.97 -3.37 5.46
CA VAL A 59 2.64 -2.47 4.52
C VAL A 59 3.75 -1.72 5.23
N GLN A 60 4.93 -1.65 4.62
CA GLN A 60 6.08 -0.92 5.17
C GLN A 60 6.89 -0.23 4.09
N TYR A 61 7.54 0.88 4.45
CA TYR A 61 8.65 1.42 3.69
C TYR A 61 9.95 0.81 4.20
N ARG A 62 10.83 0.38 3.30
CA ARG A 62 12.18 -0.10 3.63
C ARG A 62 13.22 0.72 2.86
N HIS A 63 14.04 1.45 3.60
CA HIS A 63 15.21 2.12 3.04
C HIS A 63 16.23 1.08 2.58
N SER A 64 16.65 1.17 1.31
CA SER A 64 17.54 0.20 0.64
C SER A 64 18.74 0.84 -0.04
N SER A 65 18.88 2.16 0.00
CA SER A 65 20.04 2.88 -0.53
C SER A 65 21.20 2.93 0.50
N PHE A 66 22.41 3.21 0.00
CA PHE A 66 23.56 3.58 0.83
C PHE A 66 23.59 5.10 1.14
N ALA A 67 22.82 5.89 0.38
CA ALA A 67 22.66 7.31 0.65
C ALA A 67 21.76 7.53 1.87
N HIS A 68 21.98 8.62 2.61
CA HIS A 68 21.22 8.96 3.79
C HIS A 68 20.41 10.24 3.54
N PRO A 69 19.39 10.19 2.67
CA PRO A 69 18.58 11.37 2.38
C PRO A 69 17.78 11.77 3.62
N LEU A 70 17.45 13.06 3.72
CA LEU A 70 16.52 13.56 4.74
C LEU A 70 15.06 13.20 4.45
N LEU A 71 14.75 12.93 3.17
CA LEU A 71 13.40 12.66 2.68
C LEU A 71 13.44 11.63 1.55
N ASP A 72 12.43 10.78 1.49
CA ASP A 72 12.11 9.92 0.35
C ASP A 72 10.58 9.89 0.20
N THR A 73 10.09 9.78 -1.02
CA THR A 73 8.66 9.93 -1.33
C THR A 73 8.22 8.94 -2.41
N PHE A 74 6.99 8.48 -2.33
CA PHE A 74 6.35 7.72 -3.40
C PHE A 74 4.97 8.32 -3.66
N SER A 75 4.50 8.23 -4.90
CA SER A 75 3.15 8.69 -5.28
C SER A 75 2.25 7.49 -5.55
N PHE A 76 0.98 7.62 -5.20
CA PHE A 76 0.00 6.55 -5.39
C PHE A 76 -1.35 7.10 -5.86
N GLN A 77 -2.13 6.22 -6.49
CA GLN A 77 -3.53 6.43 -6.84
C GLN A 77 -4.41 5.52 -6.00
N VAL A 78 -5.62 5.97 -5.71
CA VAL A 78 -6.60 5.25 -4.89
C VAL A 78 -7.79 4.87 -5.76
N PHE A 79 -8.17 3.61 -5.73
CA PHE A 79 -9.33 3.08 -6.45
C PHE A 79 -10.28 2.38 -5.49
N SER A 80 -11.57 2.65 -5.65
CA SER A 80 -12.64 1.89 -5.00
C SER A 80 -13.28 0.98 -6.05
N SER A 81 -12.94 -0.31 -6.07
CA SER A 81 -13.48 -1.24 -7.07
C SER A 81 -14.80 -1.84 -6.61
N LYS A 82 -15.88 -1.63 -7.38
CA LYS A 82 -17.09 -2.46 -7.25
C LYS A 82 -16.78 -3.80 -7.92
N ASN A 83 -16.86 -4.91 -7.18
CA ASN A 83 -16.98 -6.24 -7.78
C ASN A 83 -18.34 -6.32 -8.50
N THR A 84 -18.43 -5.82 -9.73
CA THR A 84 -19.60 -6.07 -10.59
C THR A 84 -19.39 -7.39 -11.30
N THR A 85 -19.79 -8.49 -10.67
CA THR A 85 -19.99 -9.76 -11.35
C THR A 85 -21.22 -9.61 -12.25
N ASN A 86 -21.01 -9.15 -13.47
CA ASN A 86 -22.04 -9.15 -14.51
C ASN A 86 -22.18 -10.58 -15.04
N SER A 87 -22.89 -11.44 -14.31
CA SER A 87 -23.33 -12.74 -14.81
C SER A 87 -24.59 -12.53 -15.66
N TRP A 88 -24.40 -12.29 -16.95
CA TRP A 88 -25.49 -12.41 -17.92
C TRP A 88 -25.71 -13.90 -18.19
N ASN A 89 -26.87 -14.42 -17.77
CA ASN A 89 -27.46 -15.66 -18.28
C ASN A 89 -28.12 -15.39 -19.63
#